data_AF-A0A7J2R7C9-F1
#
_entry.id   AF-A0A7J2R7C9-F1
#
_cell.length_a   1.000
_cell.length_b   1.000
_cell.length_c   1.000
_cell.angle_alpha   90.00
_cell.angle_beta   90.00
_cell.angle_gamma   90.00
#
_symmetry.space_group_name_H-M   'P 1'
#
loop_
_entity.id
_entity.type
_entity.pdbx_description
1 polymer ?
#
loop_
_entity_poly.entity_id
_entity_poly.type
_entity_poly.pdbx_seq_one_letter_code
_entity_poly.pdbx_strand_id
1 'polypeptide(L)'
;MDNKVEKYGDVFQQKSKYFRDRLPQHRLNWSKKPELYKTNLNVIKTIPLPKPEFDKGIKFWDVIINRKSTRKFKNEPITRLQLSLLLFGMTGLTRIFSNFAFRTVPSAGGLYPIEVYLVINKV
;
A
#
# COMPACT_ATOMS: atom_id res chain seq x y z
N MET A 1 -0.73 -15.13 -43.25
CA MET A 1 0.20 -15.02 -42.11
C MET A 1 -0.64 -14.59 -40.91
N ASP A 2 -1.03 -15.54 -40.07
CA ASP A 2 -1.91 -15.28 -38.92
C ASP A 2 -1.12 -14.63 -37.77
N ASN A 3 -1.35 -13.33 -37.58
CA ASN A 3 -0.92 -12.62 -36.38
C ASN A 3 -1.79 -13.06 -35.19
N LYS A 4 -1.38 -14.13 -34.50
CA LYS A 4 -1.96 -14.51 -33.21
C LYS A 4 -1.57 -13.46 -32.18
N VAL A 5 -2.47 -12.52 -31.91
CA VAL A 5 -2.32 -11.56 -30.81
C VAL A 5 -2.30 -12.36 -29.50
N GLU A 6 -1.17 -12.33 -28.81
CA GLU A 6 -0.98 -13.03 -27.55
C GLU A 6 -1.81 -12.36 -26.44
N LYS A 7 -2.84 -13.05 -25.95
CA LYS A 7 -3.78 -12.49 -24.96
C LYS A 7 -3.36 -12.83 -23.53
N TYR A 8 -2.26 -12.23 -23.07
CA TYR A 8 -1.70 -12.49 -21.73
C TYR A 8 -2.71 -12.29 -20.58
N GLY A 9 -3.55 -11.26 -20.67
CA GLY A 9 -4.61 -11.01 -19.69
C GLY A 9 -5.62 -12.14 -19.60
N ASP A 10 -6.08 -12.65 -20.75
CA ASP A 10 -7.02 -13.78 -20.81
C ASP A 10 -6.38 -15.04 -20.25
N VAL A 11 -5.13 -15.32 -20.62
CA VAL A 11 -4.39 -16.48 -20.11
C VAL A 11 -4.23 -16.41 -18.60
N PHE A 12 -3.87 -15.24 -18.06
CA PHE A 12 -3.75 -15.03 -16.62
C PHE A 12 -5.09 -15.28 -15.91
N GLN A 13 -6.18 -14.67 -16.40
CA GLN A 13 -7.51 -14.82 -15.81
C GLN A 13 -8.00 -16.27 -15.86
N GLN A 14 -7.79 -16.99 -16.96
CA GLN A 14 -8.19 -18.39 -17.08
C GLN A 14 -7.41 -19.30 -16.14
N LYS A 15 -6.13 -18.99 -15.87
CA LYS A 15 -5.27 -19.76 -14.95
C LYS A 15 -5.48 -19.43 -13.48
N SER A 16 -5.87 -18.20 -13.13
CA SER A 16 -5.97 -17.73 -11.75
C SER A 16 -7.38 -17.80 -11.15
N LYS A 17 -8.43 -17.91 -11.98
CA LYS A 17 -9.81 -18.03 -11.49
C LYS A 17 -10.04 -19.38 -10.80
N TYR A 18 -10.90 -19.37 -9.80
CA TYR A 18 -11.41 -20.61 -9.21
C TYR A 18 -12.50 -21.23 -10.07
N PHE A 19 -12.59 -22.56 -10.03
CA PHE A 19 -13.67 -23.33 -10.65
C PHE A 19 -14.46 -24.05 -9.55
N ARG A 20 -15.79 -23.99 -9.66
CA ARG A 20 -16.68 -24.75 -8.79
C ARG A 20 -16.32 -26.24 -8.89
N ASP A 21 -16.36 -26.93 -7.76
CA ASP A 21 -16.02 -28.35 -7.62
C ASP A 21 -14.57 -28.73 -7.95
N ARG A 22 -13.71 -27.73 -8.21
CA ARG A 22 -12.27 -27.90 -8.50
C ARG A 22 -11.42 -26.88 -7.76
N LEU A 23 -11.79 -26.56 -6.51
CA LEU A 23 -10.96 -25.73 -5.65
C LEU A 23 -9.68 -26.50 -5.29
N PRO A 24 -8.50 -25.94 -5.59
CA PRO A 24 -7.24 -26.60 -5.25
C PRO A 24 -7.09 -26.68 -3.73
N GLN A 25 -6.71 -27.85 -3.23
CA GLN A 25 -6.33 -28.03 -1.84
C GLN A 25 -4.83 -27.80 -1.70
N HIS A 26 -4.44 -26.81 -0.90
CA HIS A 26 -3.04 -26.53 -0.61
C HIS A 26 -2.84 -26.22 0.88
N ARG A 27 -1.66 -26.56 1.40
CA ARG A 27 -1.24 -26.20 2.77
C ARG A 27 -0.23 -25.06 2.71
N LEU A 28 -0.28 -24.17 3.69
CA LEU A 28 0.68 -23.09 3.83
C LEU A 28 2.04 -23.65 4.28
N ASN A 29 3.11 -23.16 3.67
CA ASN A 29 4.47 -23.44 4.11
C ASN A 29 4.93 -22.35 5.09
N TRP A 30 4.71 -22.59 6.38
CA TRP A 30 5.00 -21.61 7.44
C TRP A 30 6.50 -21.31 7.61
N SER A 31 7.39 -22.25 7.29
CA SER A 31 8.84 -22.01 7.37
C SER A 31 9.36 -21.06 6.31
N LYS A 32 8.56 -20.79 5.26
CA LYS A 32 8.85 -19.82 4.19
C LYS A 32 7.99 -18.56 4.26
N LYS A 33 7.32 -18.31 5.40
CA LYS A 33 6.56 -17.07 5.57
C LYS A 33 7.52 -15.87 5.48
N PRO A 34 7.26 -14.88 4.60
CA PRO A 34 8.10 -13.69 4.52
C PRO A 34 8.00 -12.85 5.80
N GLU A 35 9.07 -12.10 6.09
CA GLU A 35 9.05 -11.08 7.14
C GLU A 35 8.01 -10.00 6.84
N LEU A 36 7.52 -9.34 7.90
CA LEU A 36 6.45 -8.33 7.79
C LEU A 36 6.92 -7.03 7.15
N TYR A 37 8.22 -6.73 7.22
CA TYR A 37 8.80 -5.47 6.79
C TYR A 37 10.11 -5.73 6.07
N LYS A 38 10.39 -4.90 5.05
CA LYS A 38 11.70 -4.90 4.41
C LYS A 38 12.77 -4.35 5.34
N THR A 39 13.83 -5.12 5.54
CA THR A 39 15.06 -4.65 6.19
C THR A 39 15.99 -4.03 5.15
N ASN A 40 16.45 -2.80 5.41
CA ASN A 40 17.45 -2.14 4.55
C ASN A 40 18.84 -2.31 5.19
N LEU A 41 19.77 -2.94 4.47
CA LEU A 41 21.10 -3.26 5.00
C LEU A 41 22.07 -2.06 4.97
N ASN A 42 21.90 -1.15 4.02
CA ASN A 42 22.80 -0.01 3.78
C ASN A 42 22.14 1.33 4.12
N VAL A 43 21.61 1.47 5.34
CA VAL A 43 20.96 2.71 5.79
C VAL A 43 22.01 3.78 6.06
N ILE A 44 22.05 4.82 5.23
CA ILE A 44 22.92 5.99 5.44
C ILE A 44 22.35 6.91 6.52
N LYS A 45 21.02 7.10 6.54
CA LYS A 45 20.34 8.00 7.47
C LYS A 45 18.89 7.57 7.70
N THR A 46 18.46 7.61 8.96
CA THR A 46 17.05 7.47 9.34
C THR A 46 16.48 8.85 9.68
N ILE A 47 15.35 9.20 9.09
CA ILE A 47 14.66 10.47 9.33
C ILE A 47 13.38 10.16 10.13
N PRO A 48 13.30 10.54 11.42
CA PRO A 48 12.09 10.32 12.19
C PRO A 48 10.97 11.21 11.65
N LEU A 49 9.75 10.69 11.56
CA LEU A 49 8.59 11.51 11.23
C LEU A 49 7.82 11.83 12.51
N PRO A 50 7.21 13.04 12.62
CA PRO A 50 6.33 13.35 13.74
C PRO A 50 5.14 12.40 13.73
N LYS A 51 4.48 12.20 14.88
CA LYS A 51 3.21 11.48 14.90
C LYS A 51 2.19 12.22 14.03
N PRO A 52 1.38 11.53 13.21
CA PRO A 52 0.37 12.18 12.40
C PRO A 52 -0.67 12.83 13.30
N GLU A 53 -1.07 14.05 12.95
CA GLU A 53 -2.14 14.78 13.62
C GLU A 53 -3.40 14.75 12.75
N PHE A 54 -4.54 14.42 13.37
CA PHE A 54 -5.81 14.27 12.67
C PHE A 54 -6.73 15.43 12.99
N ASP A 55 -7.13 16.17 11.95
CA ASP A 55 -8.13 17.22 12.09
C ASP A 55 -9.51 16.60 12.29
N LYS A 56 -10.08 16.79 13.49
CA LYS A 56 -11.40 16.29 13.87
C LYS A 56 -12.55 17.01 13.18
N GLY A 57 -12.30 18.18 12.58
CA GLY A 57 -13.28 18.96 11.83
C GLY A 57 -13.56 18.41 10.43
N ILE A 58 -12.66 17.58 9.88
CA ILE A 58 -12.82 17.02 8.53
C ILE A 58 -13.87 15.91 8.53
N LYS A 59 -14.92 16.08 7.74
CA LYS A 59 -15.96 15.06 7.55
C LYS A 59 -15.62 14.15 6.38
N PHE A 60 -15.88 12.85 6.56
CA PHE A 60 -15.58 11.83 5.54
C PHE A 60 -16.18 12.14 4.16
N TRP A 61 -17.49 12.46 4.11
CA TRP A 61 -18.17 12.71 2.83
C TRP A 61 -17.66 13.95 2.11
N ASP A 62 -17.24 14.98 2.85
CA ASP A 62 -16.66 16.20 2.26
C ASP A 62 -15.34 15.87 1.54
N VAL A 63 -14.51 14.99 2.11
CA VAL A 63 -13.27 14.52 1.48
C VAL A 63 -13.58 13.78 0.17
N ILE A 64 -14.54 12.85 0.20
CA ILE A 64 -14.89 12.02 -0.97
C ILE A 64 -15.45 12.89 -2.10
N ILE A 65 -16.37 13.81 -1.80
CA ILE A 65 -17.04 14.68 -2.78
C ILE A 65 -16.05 15.67 -3.41
N ASN A 66 -15.15 16.25 -2.61
CA ASN A 66 -14.22 17.28 -3.08
C ASN A 66 -12.92 16.72 -3.69
N ARG A 67 -12.68 15.41 -3.61
CA ARG A 67 -11.46 14.78 -4.10
C ARG A 67 -11.32 14.95 -5.62
N LYS A 68 -10.25 15.63 -6.02
CA LYS A 68 -9.82 15.78 -7.42
C LYS A 68 -8.30 15.66 -7.55
N SER A 69 -7.83 15.19 -8.70
CA SER A 69 -6.41 15.21 -9.02
C SER A 69 -5.97 16.64 -9.37
N THR A 70 -4.97 17.17 -8.66
CA THR A 70 -4.36 18.47 -8.97
C THR A 70 -2.90 18.29 -9.41
N ARG A 71 -2.45 19.16 -10.31
CA ARG A 71 -1.06 19.22 -10.81
C ARG A 71 -0.49 20.64 -10.78
N LYS A 72 -1.24 21.59 -10.21
CA LYS A 72 -0.79 22.94 -9.93
C LYS A 72 -0.40 22.97 -8.45
N PHE A 73 0.90 22.96 -8.18
CA PHE A 73 1.45 22.92 -6.83
C PHE A 73 1.88 24.31 -6.40
N LYS A 74 1.82 24.57 -5.09
CA LYS A 74 2.37 25.79 -4.51
C LYS A 74 3.90 25.71 -4.49
N ASN A 75 4.56 26.87 -4.37
CA ASN A 75 6.02 26.92 -4.25
C ASN A 75 6.50 26.49 -2.86
N GLU A 76 5.64 26.59 -1.84
CA GLU A 76 5.91 26.12 -0.50
C GLU A 76 5.88 24.58 -0.45
N PRO A 77 6.94 23.94 0.06
CA PRO A 77 6.94 22.49 0.27
C PRO A 77 5.92 22.07 1.33
N ILE A 78 5.51 20.80 1.30
CA ILE A 78 4.74 20.21 2.40
C ILE A 78 5.59 20.08 3.66
N THR A 79 4.99 20.25 4.83
CA THR A 79 5.71 20.06 6.09
C THR A 79 5.94 18.58 6.40
N ARG A 80 6.89 18.28 7.29
CA ARG A 80 7.11 16.90 7.79
C ARG A 80 5.86 16.32 8.47
N LEU A 81 5.04 17.16 9.09
CA LEU A 81 3.78 16.74 9.69
C LEU A 81 2.75 16.34 8.62
N GLN A 82 2.61 17.15 7.56
CA GLN A 82 1.77 16.84 6.41
C GLN A 82 2.23 15.55 5.70
N LEU A 83 3.54 15.38 5.53
CA LEU A 83 4.12 14.15 4.97
C LEU A 83 3.82 12.93 5.86
N SER A 84 3.95 13.06 7.18
CA SER A 84 3.61 12.00 8.13
C SER A 84 2.15 11.58 8.04
N LEU A 85 1.23 12.56 8.03
CA LEU A 85 -0.20 12.30 7.88
C LEU A 85 -0.52 11.62 6.54
N LEU A 86 0.12 12.06 5.45
CA LEU A 86 -0.04 11.47 4.13
C LEU A 86 0.38 9.99 4.11
N LEU A 87 1.57 9.69 4.62
CA LEU A 87 2.08 8.31 4.70
C LEU A 87 1.22 7.43 5.62
N PHE A 88 0.74 8.00 6.72
CA PHE A 88 -0.21 7.30 7.59
C PHE A 88 -1.50 6.98 6.84
N GLY A 89 -2.06 7.91 6.07
CA GLY A 89 -3.23 7.67 5.23
C GLY A 89 -3.00 6.59 4.16
N MET A 90 -1.79 6.47 3.62
CA MET A 90 -1.44 5.48 2.59
C MET A 90 -1.23 4.07 3.15
N THR A 91 -0.56 3.94 4.30
CA THR A 91 -0.13 2.63 4.81
C THR A 91 0.13 2.59 6.33
N GLY A 92 -0.34 3.58 7.08
CA GLY A 92 -0.12 3.70 8.52
C GLY A 92 -0.61 2.51 9.33
N LEU A 93 0.11 2.16 10.40
CA LEU A 93 -0.28 1.08 11.31
C LEU A 93 -1.43 1.53 12.22
N THR A 94 -2.52 0.75 12.28
CA THR A 94 -3.71 1.06 13.09
C THR A 94 -3.84 0.16 14.31
N ARG A 95 -3.33 -1.08 14.25
CA ARG A 95 -3.31 -2.03 15.36
C ARG A 95 -2.08 -2.92 15.21
N ILE A 96 -1.35 -3.16 16.31
CA ILE A 96 -0.10 -3.92 16.31
C ILE A 96 -0.27 -5.12 17.26
N PHE A 97 0.10 -6.30 16.78
CA PHE A 97 0.16 -7.55 17.54
C PHE A 97 1.58 -8.11 17.48
N SER A 98 1.87 -9.14 18.25
CA SER A 98 3.21 -9.76 18.30
C SER A 98 3.72 -10.20 16.92
N ASN A 99 2.83 -10.77 16.08
CA ASN A 99 3.22 -11.44 14.83
C ASN A 99 2.58 -10.84 13.56
N PHE A 100 1.83 -9.73 13.68
CA PHE A 100 1.23 -9.02 12.56
C PHE A 100 0.75 -7.61 12.95
N ALA A 101 0.47 -6.76 11.97
CA ALA A 101 -0.12 -5.45 12.19
C ALA A 101 -1.21 -5.16 11.15
N PHE A 102 -2.24 -4.41 11.55
CA PHE A 102 -3.21 -3.85 10.61
C PHE A 102 -2.76 -2.49 10.12
N ARG A 103 -3.08 -2.19 8.86
CA ARG A 103 -2.80 -0.90 8.23
C ARG A 103 -4.09 -0.12 7.98
N THR A 104 -3.97 1.15 7.60
CA THR A 104 -5.08 1.98 7.12
C THR A 104 -5.69 1.47 5.82
N VAL A 105 -4.98 0.59 5.10
CA VAL A 105 -5.44 -0.07 3.89
C VAL A 105 -5.73 -1.56 4.13
N PRO A 106 -6.83 -2.12 3.58
CA PRO A 106 -7.06 -3.55 3.61
C PRO A 106 -6.12 -4.29 2.66
N SER A 107 -5.81 -5.55 2.95
CA SER A 107 -5.02 -6.42 2.09
C SER A 107 -5.48 -7.87 2.26
N ALA A 108 -5.60 -8.62 1.16
CA ALA A 108 -6.00 -10.02 1.19
C ALA A 108 -5.04 -10.82 2.08
N GLY A 109 -5.60 -11.56 3.05
CA GLY A 109 -4.83 -12.32 4.04
C GLY A 109 -3.96 -11.48 4.99
N GLY A 110 -4.06 -10.15 4.95
CA GLY A 110 -3.21 -9.26 5.76
C GLY A 110 -1.72 -9.34 5.39
N LEU A 111 -1.41 -9.62 4.11
CA LEU A 111 -0.04 -9.88 3.65
C LEU A 111 0.75 -8.60 3.31
N TYR A 112 0.06 -7.51 2.96
CA TYR A 112 0.64 -6.19 2.66
C TYR A 112 1.86 -6.23 1.72
N PRO A 113 1.75 -6.77 0.49
CA PRO A 113 2.89 -6.97 -0.41
C PRO A 113 3.44 -5.68 -1.03
N ILE A 114 2.88 -4.51 -0.69
CA ILE A 114 3.18 -3.22 -1.30
C ILE A 114 4.04 -2.38 -0.34
N GLU A 115 5.16 -1.89 -0.84
CA GLU A 115 6.06 -0.96 -0.16
C GLU A 115 5.91 0.47 -0.72
N VAL A 116 6.08 1.47 0.13
CA VAL A 116 5.97 2.89 -0.24
C VAL A 116 7.36 3.54 -0.25
N TYR A 117 7.77 4.04 -1.41
CA TYR A 117 9.03 4.77 -1.60
C TYR A 117 8.73 6.24 -1.90
N LEU A 118 9.46 7.13 -1.24
CA LEU A 118 9.36 8.56 -1.46
C LEU A 118 10.40 9.03 -2.47
N VAL A 119 9.93 9.67 -3.54
CA VAL A 119 10.78 10.45 -4.45
C VAL A 119 10.60 11.91 -4.09
N ILE A 120 11.66 12.52 -3.55
CA ILE A 120 11.62 13.86 -2.96
C ILE A 120 12.35 14.83 -3.87
N ASN A 121 11.66 15.90 -4.28
CA ASN A 121 12.26 17.01 -5.03
C ASN A 121 12.32 18.26 -4.14
N LYS A 122 11.16 18.79 -3.74
CA LYS A 122 11.03 19.97 -2.88
C LYS A 122 10.08 19.69 -1.73
N VAL A 123 10.64 19.33 -0.57
CA VAL A 123 9.96 19.08 0.72
C VAL A 123 10.64 19.83 1.84
#